data_AF-A0ABD5VF30-F1
#
_entry.id   AF-A0ABD5VF30-F1
#
_cell.length_a   1.000
_cell.length_b   1.000
_cell.length_c   1.000
_cell.angle_alpha   90.00
_cell.angle_beta   90.00
_cell.angle_gamma   90.00
#
_symmetry.space_group_name_H-M   'P 1'
#
loop_
_entity.id
_entity.type
_entity.pdbx_description
1 polymer ?
#
loop_
_entity_poly.entity_id
_entity_poly.type
_entity_poly.pdbx_seq_one_letter_code
_entity_poly.pdbx_strand_id
1 'polypeptide(L)'
;MKRRAFLRASATAAAVGAAGATASADTAAGASSGESTDRIVSSGESTDRIVPSGEYTDEYHDGVHYTRYVPDGGGADRPLVVMLHGCSQEPDEFAYATGMNALAAAEGFSVVYPDQSSFSNSFDCWNWYYDYNTARGSGEGADITSIALHEVDRLGADASRVYVAGFSAGAAMVPNLLVAYPDVYAAGAVHSGLEYDAAETATGATWSMTYGGPDPEAQALDAYEAMVGNDVVGRTPTAVFHGTDDYTVDPVNGYQAAVQAAGTSDYVGDGAADGDVSWSPSETATGSTGGFDWQRERHVDAQGRVAVERWTVDGLGHDWSGGASGATYAEPDAPSATDAIWRFFERW
;
A
#
# COMPACT_ATOMS: atom_id res chain seq x y z
N MET A 1 -23.96 41.76 -43.51
CA MET A 1 -24.77 42.33 -42.39
C MET A 1 -25.43 41.15 -41.68
N LYS A 2 -25.35 40.87 -40.39
CA LYS A 2 -24.72 41.48 -39.20
C LYS A 2 -24.30 40.31 -38.28
N ARG A 3 -23.19 40.49 -37.57
CA ARG A 3 -22.58 39.58 -36.58
C ARG A 3 -23.48 39.46 -35.34
N ARG A 4 -23.55 38.27 -34.72
CA ARG A 4 -24.08 38.08 -33.36
C ARG A 4 -22.92 38.12 -32.37
N ALA A 5 -23.05 38.98 -31.36
CA ALA A 5 -22.08 39.24 -30.33
C ALA A 5 -22.29 38.31 -29.12
N PHE A 6 -21.19 37.85 -28.54
CA PHE A 6 -21.11 37.24 -27.22
C PHE A 6 -21.28 38.33 -26.14
N LEU A 7 -22.18 38.12 -25.18
CA LEU A 7 -22.17 38.85 -23.91
C LEU A 7 -21.36 38.04 -22.89
N ARG A 8 -20.27 38.65 -22.40
CA ARG A 8 -19.55 38.24 -21.18
C ARG A 8 -20.31 38.79 -19.97
N ALA A 9 -20.61 37.94 -19.00
CA ALA A 9 -20.98 38.35 -17.66
C ALA A 9 -19.71 38.39 -16.80
N SER A 10 -19.40 39.56 -16.24
CA SER A 10 -18.34 39.76 -15.26
C SER A 10 -18.83 39.36 -13.87
N ALA A 11 -18.12 38.45 -13.21
CA ALA A 11 -18.25 38.22 -11.78
C ALA A 11 -17.01 38.77 -11.08
N THR A 12 -17.22 39.75 -10.20
CA THR A 12 -16.21 40.37 -9.36
C THR A 12 -15.96 39.46 -8.16
N ALA A 13 -14.82 38.77 -8.13
CA ALA A 13 -14.37 38.03 -6.95
C ALA A 13 -13.62 38.96 -6.01
N ALA A 14 -14.13 39.11 -4.79
CA ALA A 14 -13.44 39.77 -3.68
C ALA A 14 -12.36 38.83 -3.14
N ALA A 15 -11.12 39.33 -3.08
CA ALA A 15 -10.00 38.64 -2.47
C ALA A 15 -10.11 38.70 -0.94
N VAL A 16 -10.07 37.54 -0.28
CA VAL A 16 -9.79 37.41 1.15
C VAL A 16 -8.43 36.72 1.27
N GLY A 17 -7.49 37.41 1.91
CA GLY A 17 -6.08 37.05 1.96
C GLY A 17 -5.81 35.82 2.82
N ALA A 18 -5.05 34.88 2.25
CA ALA A 18 -4.36 33.86 3.00
C ALA A 18 -3.12 34.47 3.66
N ALA A 19 -3.07 34.44 4.99
CA ALA A 19 -1.89 34.77 5.77
C ALA A 19 -0.87 33.64 5.60
N GLY A 20 0.25 33.94 4.94
CA GLY A 20 1.39 33.04 4.83
C GLY A 20 2.11 32.91 6.17
N ALA A 21 2.28 31.67 6.63
CA ALA A 21 3.26 31.34 7.65
C ALA A 21 4.59 31.04 6.94
N THR A 22 5.48 32.02 6.93
CA THR A 22 6.88 31.85 6.53
C THR A 22 7.66 31.24 7.70
N ALA A 23 8.09 29.98 7.57
CA ALA A 23 9.14 29.43 8.42
C ALA A 23 10.48 29.66 7.72
N SER A 24 11.28 30.57 8.26
CA SER A 24 12.64 30.86 7.80
C SER A 24 13.57 29.70 8.16
N ALA A 25 14.20 29.10 7.15
CA ALA A 25 15.37 28.23 7.34
C ALA A 25 16.62 29.11 7.41
N ASP A 26 17.26 29.15 8.58
CA ASP A 26 18.58 29.77 8.74
C ASP A 26 19.67 28.77 8.31
N THR A 27 20.37 29.12 7.24
CA THR A 27 21.56 28.44 6.76
C THR A 27 22.78 28.79 7.62
N ALA A 28 23.49 27.79 8.12
CA ALA A 28 24.88 27.93 8.55
C ALA A 28 25.72 26.81 7.92
N ALA A 29 26.42 27.17 6.85
CA ALA A 29 27.47 26.37 6.24
C ALA A 29 28.72 26.36 7.13
N GLY A 30 29.26 25.18 7.38
CA GLY A 30 30.56 24.98 8.01
C GLY A 30 31.21 23.72 7.45
N ALA A 31 32.10 23.88 6.48
CA ALA A 31 32.90 22.80 5.92
C ALA A 31 33.99 22.36 6.91
N SER A 32 34.19 21.04 7.03
CA SER A 32 35.42 20.45 7.56
C SER A 32 35.60 19.03 7.03
N SER A 33 36.76 18.80 6.42
CA SER A 33 37.31 17.59 5.85
C SER A 33 37.70 16.52 6.89
N GLY A 34 37.68 15.25 6.47
CA GLY A 34 38.72 14.27 6.84
C GLY A 34 38.35 13.15 7.81
N GLU A 35 38.62 11.93 7.34
CA GLU A 35 38.96 10.70 8.09
C GLU A 35 37.86 9.76 8.63
N SER A 36 37.74 8.65 7.90
CA SER A 36 37.40 7.29 8.34
C SER A 36 37.89 6.97 9.76
N THR A 37 36.96 6.60 10.64
CA THR A 37 37.25 5.70 11.77
C THR A 37 36.04 4.82 12.08
N ASP A 38 36.29 3.51 12.15
CA ASP A 38 35.48 2.51 12.85
C ASP A 38 34.86 3.10 14.14
N ARG A 39 33.55 2.99 14.27
CA ARG A 39 32.88 3.19 15.57
C ARG A 39 32.19 1.91 15.99
N ILE A 40 32.92 1.23 16.86
CA ILE A 40 32.47 0.27 17.87
C ILE A 40 31.14 0.74 18.47
N VAL A 41 30.08 -0.04 18.26
CA VAL A 41 28.80 0.11 18.95
C VAL A 41 28.98 -0.43 20.37
N SER A 42 28.89 0.47 21.36
CA SER A 42 28.92 0.13 22.79
C SER A 42 27.57 0.46 23.43
N SER A 43 26.81 -0.61 23.69
CA SER A 43 25.89 -0.86 24.82
C SER A 43 25.13 0.31 25.46
N GLY A 44 23.79 0.26 25.36
CA GLY A 44 22.85 0.92 26.25
C GLY A 44 21.40 0.62 25.85
N GLU A 45 20.67 -0.08 26.73
CA GLU A 45 19.24 -0.46 26.66
C GLU A 45 18.89 -1.66 25.74
N SER A 46 18.97 -2.84 26.35
CA SER A 46 18.36 -4.09 25.89
C SER A 46 16.83 -3.98 26.01
N THR A 47 16.15 -3.50 24.97
CA THR A 47 14.88 -4.11 24.59
C THR A 47 15.25 -5.41 23.89
N ASP A 48 14.69 -6.52 24.37
CA ASP A 48 14.92 -7.85 23.82
C ASP A 48 14.30 -7.89 22.41
N ARG A 49 15.00 -7.30 21.43
CA ARG A 49 14.64 -7.37 20.02
C ARG A 49 14.80 -8.83 19.64
N ILE A 50 13.70 -9.57 19.59
CA ILE A 50 13.69 -10.89 18.96
C ILE A 50 14.07 -10.65 17.50
N VAL A 51 15.33 -10.87 17.17
CA VAL A 51 15.79 -10.90 15.79
C VAL A 51 15.20 -12.16 15.19
N PRO A 52 14.26 -12.06 14.23
CA PRO A 52 13.66 -13.24 13.62
C PRO A 52 14.76 -14.10 12.99
N SER A 53 14.74 -15.41 13.23
CA SER A 53 15.76 -16.33 12.69
C SER A 53 15.70 -16.37 11.17
N GLY A 54 16.71 -15.84 10.49
CA GLY A 54 16.76 -15.77 9.04
C GLY A 54 17.87 -14.85 8.53
N GLU A 55 17.93 -14.71 7.21
CA GLU A 55 18.84 -13.81 6.51
C GLU A 55 18.09 -12.53 6.11
N TYR A 56 18.65 -11.37 6.47
CA TYR A 56 18.14 -10.07 6.03
C TYR A 56 19.25 -9.34 5.27
N THR A 57 19.02 -9.05 3.98
CA THR A 57 20.06 -8.58 3.05
C THR A 57 19.61 -7.34 2.28
N ASP A 58 20.51 -6.37 2.13
CA ASP A 58 20.43 -5.31 1.13
C ASP A 58 20.74 -5.85 -0.26
N GLU A 59 19.90 -5.55 -1.24
CA GLU A 59 19.95 -6.09 -2.59
C GLU A 59 19.64 -5.00 -3.62
N TYR A 60 20.00 -5.26 -4.88
CA TYR A 60 19.70 -4.38 -6.00
C TYR A 60 19.25 -5.20 -7.22
N HIS A 61 18.16 -4.76 -7.85
CA HIS A 61 17.67 -5.34 -9.10
C HIS A 61 17.34 -4.22 -10.07
N ASP A 62 17.91 -4.26 -11.27
CA ASP A 62 17.73 -3.24 -12.33
C ASP A 62 17.95 -1.78 -11.86
N GLY A 63 18.81 -1.59 -10.86
CA GLY A 63 19.15 -0.27 -10.30
C GLY A 63 18.24 0.19 -9.17
N VAL A 64 17.24 -0.61 -8.79
CA VAL A 64 16.34 -0.37 -7.66
C VAL A 64 16.88 -1.07 -6.43
N HIS A 65 16.97 -0.33 -5.32
CA HIS A 65 17.38 -0.87 -4.03
C HIS A 65 16.18 -1.58 -3.37
N TYR A 66 16.44 -2.68 -2.68
CA TYR A 66 15.44 -3.33 -1.83
C TYR A 66 16.14 -4.12 -0.73
N THR A 67 15.44 -4.35 0.38
CA THR A 67 15.88 -5.34 1.35
C THR A 67 15.06 -6.61 1.21
N ARG A 68 15.65 -7.73 1.60
CA ARG A 68 15.00 -9.03 1.55
C ARG A 68 15.19 -9.77 2.85
N TYR A 69 14.11 -10.34 3.36
CA TYR A 69 14.10 -11.27 4.47
C TYR A 69 13.78 -12.69 4.00
N VAL A 70 14.66 -13.65 4.35
CA VAL A 70 14.45 -15.08 4.12
C VAL A 70 14.55 -15.81 5.46
N PRO A 71 13.47 -16.43 5.96
CA PRO A 71 13.50 -17.11 7.24
C PRO A 71 14.33 -18.39 7.19
N ASP A 72 14.95 -18.76 8.31
CA ASP A 72 15.70 -20.01 8.45
C ASP A 72 14.83 -21.24 8.12
N GLY A 73 15.48 -22.32 7.68
CA GLY A 73 14.85 -23.65 7.69
C GLY A 73 13.71 -23.89 6.69
N GLY A 74 13.78 -23.36 5.48
CA GLY A 74 12.87 -23.74 4.39
C GLY A 74 13.57 -24.06 3.07
N GLY A 75 12.82 -24.70 2.17
CA GLY A 75 13.23 -24.99 0.81
C GLY A 75 12.54 -24.07 -0.20
N ALA A 76 12.61 -24.47 -1.47
CA ALA A 76 11.79 -23.91 -2.55
C ALA A 76 10.28 -24.01 -2.23
N ASP A 77 9.47 -23.30 -3.00
CA ASP A 77 8.00 -23.22 -2.95
C ASP A 77 7.43 -22.49 -1.73
N ARG A 78 8.18 -21.55 -1.13
CA ARG A 78 7.63 -20.64 -0.11
C ARG A 78 6.85 -19.48 -0.75
N PRO A 79 5.82 -18.93 -0.09
CA PRO A 79 5.21 -17.68 -0.51
C PRO A 79 6.20 -16.51 -0.47
N LEU A 80 5.95 -15.50 -1.28
CA LEU A 80 6.68 -14.24 -1.30
C LEU A 80 5.72 -13.08 -1.00
N VAL A 81 6.07 -12.23 -0.05
CA VAL A 81 5.33 -11.00 0.25
C VAL A 81 6.17 -9.78 -0.11
N VAL A 82 5.62 -8.91 -0.95
CA VAL A 82 6.19 -7.60 -1.27
C VAL A 82 5.58 -6.57 -0.31
N MET A 83 6.41 -5.82 0.40
CA MET A 83 6.01 -4.85 1.41
C MET A 83 6.42 -3.44 0.99
N LEU A 84 5.43 -2.58 0.72
CA LEU A 84 5.65 -1.21 0.22
C LEU A 84 5.48 -0.19 1.35
N HIS A 85 6.57 0.49 1.70
CA HIS A 85 6.61 1.47 2.77
C HIS A 85 5.83 2.76 2.42
N GLY A 86 5.48 3.54 3.45
CA GLY A 86 4.92 4.88 3.28
C GLY A 86 5.98 5.93 3.00
N CYS A 87 5.54 7.16 2.73
CA CYS A 87 6.42 8.31 2.51
C CYS A 87 7.41 8.51 3.66
N SER A 88 8.66 8.81 3.32
CA SER A 88 9.74 9.14 4.27
C SER A 88 10.08 8.01 5.25
N GLN A 89 9.64 6.80 4.97
CA GLN A 89 10.07 5.58 5.65
C GLN A 89 11.10 4.87 4.78
N GLU A 90 12.00 4.14 5.43
CA GLU A 90 12.95 3.24 4.78
C GLU A 90 12.52 1.77 4.96
N PRO A 91 13.01 0.83 4.12
CA PRO A 91 12.70 -0.61 4.22
C PRO A 91 12.87 -1.18 5.64
N ASP A 92 13.96 -0.84 6.33
CA ASP A 92 14.28 -1.34 7.67
C ASP A 92 13.29 -0.86 8.73
N GLU A 93 12.92 0.42 8.65
CA GLU A 93 11.95 1.02 9.55
C GLU A 93 10.57 0.39 9.34
N PHE A 94 10.19 0.16 8.09
CA PHE A 94 8.91 -0.46 7.76
C PHE A 94 8.87 -1.95 8.14
N ALA A 95 9.96 -2.70 7.92
CA ALA A 95 10.10 -4.07 8.37
C ALA A 95 9.97 -4.19 9.90
N TYR A 96 10.59 -3.26 10.64
CA TYR A 96 10.44 -3.17 12.09
C TYR A 96 9.01 -2.80 12.51
N ALA A 97 8.45 -1.72 11.95
CA ALA A 97 7.14 -1.19 12.31
C ALA A 97 6.02 -2.21 12.11
N THR A 98 6.07 -2.98 11.02
CA THR A 98 5.04 -3.98 10.71
C THR A 98 5.23 -5.29 11.47
N GLY A 99 6.44 -5.57 11.95
CA GLY A 99 6.78 -6.89 12.52
C GLY A 99 6.72 -8.04 11.51
N MET A 100 6.67 -7.73 10.21
CA MET A 100 6.41 -8.73 9.16
C MET A 100 7.49 -9.81 9.07
N ASN A 101 8.76 -9.49 9.37
CA ASN A 101 9.84 -10.50 9.43
C ASN A 101 9.63 -11.53 10.55
N ALA A 102 9.05 -11.12 11.68
CA ALA A 102 8.75 -12.05 12.77
C ALA A 102 7.64 -13.03 12.37
N LEU A 103 6.61 -12.53 11.67
CA LEU A 103 5.55 -13.37 11.13
C LEU A 103 6.07 -14.29 10.01
N ALA A 104 6.91 -13.76 9.12
CA ALA A 104 7.58 -14.52 8.07
C ALA A 104 8.40 -15.70 8.62
N ALA A 105 9.11 -15.48 9.72
CA ALA A 105 9.83 -16.55 10.43
C ALA A 105 8.91 -17.63 11.00
N ALA A 106 7.76 -17.23 11.53
CA ALA A 106 6.79 -18.15 12.13
C ALA A 106 6.03 -18.97 11.09
N GLU A 107 5.61 -18.34 9.99
CA GLU A 107 4.71 -18.91 8.99
C GLU A 107 5.44 -19.42 7.74
N GLY A 108 6.72 -19.08 7.57
CA GLY A 108 7.59 -19.64 6.55
C GLY A 108 7.41 -19.04 5.16
N PHE A 109 7.24 -17.73 5.04
CA PHE A 109 7.26 -16.98 3.78
C PHE A 109 8.47 -16.03 3.70
N SER A 110 8.88 -15.66 2.48
CA SER A 110 9.93 -14.66 2.29
C SER A 110 9.32 -13.27 2.11
N VAL A 111 10.07 -12.23 2.44
CA VAL A 111 9.61 -10.84 2.32
C VAL A 111 10.62 -10.02 1.54
N VAL A 112 10.14 -9.14 0.68
CA VAL A 112 10.94 -8.11 0.02
C VAL A 112 10.36 -6.73 0.30
N TYR A 113 11.24 -5.77 0.48
CA TYR A 113 10.90 -4.38 0.75
C TYR A 113 11.59 -3.49 -0.29
N PRO A 114 10.97 -3.28 -1.47
CA PRO A 114 11.43 -2.29 -2.42
C PRO A 114 11.59 -0.92 -1.77
N ASP A 115 12.70 -0.25 -2.07
CA ASP A 115 13.03 1.07 -1.54
C ASP A 115 12.77 2.15 -2.59
N GLN A 116 12.04 3.19 -2.19
CA GLN A 116 11.80 4.34 -3.06
C GLN A 116 12.97 5.32 -3.02
N SER A 117 13.45 5.72 -4.19
CA SER A 117 14.56 6.67 -4.27
C SER A 117 14.11 8.11 -4.07
N SER A 118 14.82 8.84 -3.19
CA SER A 118 14.75 10.30 -3.09
C SER A 118 14.96 11.05 -4.41
N PHE A 119 15.61 10.42 -5.40
CA PHE A 119 15.75 10.96 -6.74
C PHE A 119 14.44 10.96 -7.53
N SER A 120 13.62 9.92 -7.35
CA SER A 120 12.30 9.77 -7.98
C SER A 120 11.26 10.63 -7.26
N ASN A 121 11.35 10.72 -5.93
CA ASN A 121 10.49 11.58 -5.13
C ASN A 121 11.24 12.08 -3.90
N SER A 122 11.32 13.40 -3.70
CA SER A 122 12.13 13.99 -2.62
C SER A 122 11.66 13.67 -1.19
N PHE A 123 10.52 12.99 -1.03
CA PHE A 123 9.98 12.53 0.23
C PHE A 123 9.99 11.00 0.35
N ASP A 124 10.70 10.30 -0.54
CA ASP A 124 10.73 8.84 -0.62
C ASP A 124 9.31 8.25 -0.74
N CYS A 125 8.40 8.99 -1.38
CA CYS A 125 7.04 8.55 -1.65
C CYS A 125 6.94 7.85 -3.00
N TRP A 126 6.13 6.79 -3.06
CA TRP A 126 5.64 6.23 -4.32
C TRP A 126 4.79 7.24 -5.08
N ASN A 127 5.03 7.38 -6.37
CA ASN A 127 4.28 8.26 -7.26
C ASN A 127 3.12 7.50 -7.92
N TRP A 128 2.26 6.90 -7.09
CA TRP A 128 1.13 6.04 -7.47
C TRP A 128 0.07 6.70 -8.36
N TYR A 129 0.14 8.02 -8.54
CA TYR A 129 -0.84 8.85 -9.24
C TYR A 129 -0.41 9.29 -10.65
N TYR A 130 0.75 8.86 -11.14
CA TYR A 130 1.12 9.10 -12.53
C TYR A 130 0.77 7.88 -13.37
N ASP A 131 0.07 8.07 -14.49
CA ASP A 131 -0.36 6.98 -15.39
C ASP A 131 0.78 6.03 -15.78
N TYR A 132 2.00 6.57 -15.94
CA TYR A 132 3.16 5.75 -16.31
C TYR A 132 3.60 4.77 -15.19
N ASN A 133 3.19 5.01 -13.94
CA ASN A 133 3.43 4.13 -12.80
C ASN A 133 2.28 3.15 -12.55
N THR A 134 1.08 3.41 -13.09
CA THR A 134 -0.08 2.52 -12.99
C THR A 134 -0.19 1.57 -14.18
N ALA A 135 0.38 1.93 -15.33
CA ALA A 135 0.40 1.11 -16.53
C ALA A 135 1.34 -0.11 -16.41
N ARG A 136 0.88 -1.25 -16.95
CA ARG A 136 1.66 -2.48 -17.02
C ARG A 136 2.94 -2.29 -17.84
N GLY A 137 4.07 -2.74 -17.29
CA GLY A 137 5.38 -2.71 -17.93
C GLY A 137 6.08 -1.35 -17.92
N SER A 138 5.61 -0.38 -17.14
CA SER A 138 6.26 0.91 -16.98
C SER A 138 6.36 1.39 -15.53
N GLY A 139 7.32 2.28 -15.30
CA GLY A 139 7.46 3.03 -14.05
C GLY A 139 7.68 2.17 -12.82
N GLU A 140 7.37 2.76 -11.67
CA GLU A 140 7.55 2.17 -10.34
C GLU A 140 6.80 0.84 -10.20
N GLY A 141 5.63 0.70 -10.83
CA GLY A 141 4.88 -0.56 -10.80
C GLY A 141 5.65 -1.71 -11.45
N ALA A 142 6.29 -1.47 -12.61
CA ALA A 142 7.12 -2.47 -13.26
C ALA A 142 8.40 -2.80 -12.48
N ASP A 143 9.00 -1.80 -11.84
CA ASP A 143 10.20 -1.97 -11.02
C ASP A 143 9.90 -2.82 -9.76
N ILE A 144 8.78 -2.59 -9.09
CA ILE A 144 8.34 -3.41 -7.95
C ILE A 144 8.08 -4.86 -8.40
N THR A 145 7.38 -5.04 -9.53
CA THR A 145 7.05 -6.38 -10.02
C THR A 145 8.28 -7.12 -10.56
N SER A 146 9.27 -6.44 -11.12
CA SER A 146 10.52 -7.08 -11.56
C SER A 146 11.30 -7.63 -10.38
N ILE A 147 11.38 -6.91 -9.25
CA ILE A 147 11.96 -7.42 -8.00
C ILE A 147 11.23 -8.68 -7.52
N ALA A 148 9.89 -8.65 -7.51
CA ALA A 148 9.10 -9.80 -7.07
C ALA A 148 9.39 -11.04 -7.93
N LEU A 149 9.36 -10.90 -9.26
CA LEU A 149 9.65 -12.00 -10.19
C LEU A 149 11.11 -12.47 -10.10
N HIS A 150 12.05 -11.55 -9.88
CA HIS A 150 13.46 -11.88 -9.65
C HIS A 150 13.64 -12.75 -8.42
N GLU A 151 12.99 -12.41 -7.30
CA GLU A 151 13.08 -13.21 -6.07
C GLU A 151 12.32 -14.53 -6.16
N VAL A 152 11.22 -14.59 -6.92
CA VAL A 152 10.56 -15.86 -7.23
C VAL A 152 11.54 -16.83 -7.90
N ASP A 153 12.25 -16.39 -8.94
CA ASP A 153 13.25 -17.22 -9.62
C ASP A 153 14.45 -17.53 -8.71
N ARG A 154 14.99 -16.52 -8.03
CA ARG A 154 16.21 -16.65 -7.22
C ARG A 154 16.04 -17.56 -6.01
N LEU A 155 14.88 -17.47 -5.34
CA LEU A 155 14.57 -18.28 -4.16
C LEU A 155 13.91 -19.61 -4.51
N GLY A 156 13.45 -19.77 -5.76
CA GLY A 156 12.51 -20.82 -6.14
C GLY A 156 11.20 -20.70 -5.34
N ALA A 157 10.69 -19.48 -5.15
CA ALA A 157 9.44 -19.24 -4.43
C ALA A 157 8.24 -19.80 -5.22
N ASP A 158 7.13 -20.02 -4.54
CA ASP A 158 5.89 -20.44 -5.20
C ASP A 158 5.29 -19.28 -5.97
N ALA A 159 5.43 -19.31 -7.30
CA ALA A 159 4.94 -18.27 -8.20
C ALA A 159 3.41 -18.09 -8.16
N SER A 160 2.65 -19.04 -7.58
CA SER A 160 1.21 -18.90 -7.37
C SER A 160 0.84 -18.22 -6.05
N ARG A 161 1.82 -17.98 -5.17
CA ARG A 161 1.65 -17.36 -3.84
C ARG A 161 2.58 -16.18 -3.65
N VAL A 162 2.48 -15.23 -4.58
CA VAL A 162 3.12 -13.92 -4.47
C VAL A 162 2.05 -12.91 -4.05
N TYR A 163 2.31 -12.19 -2.98
CA TYR A 163 1.37 -11.22 -2.41
C TYR A 163 2.02 -9.84 -2.31
N VAL A 164 1.21 -8.79 -2.26
CA VAL A 164 1.72 -7.42 -2.08
C VAL A 164 0.91 -6.67 -1.03
N ALA A 165 1.58 -6.03 -0.09
CA ALA A 165 0.94 -5.20 0.93
C ALA A 165 1.68 -3.87 1.04
N GLY A 166 0.98 -2.83 1.47
CA GLY A 166 1.62 -1.54 1.68
C GLY A 166 0.93 -0.69 2.73
N PHE A 167 1.61 0.39 3.10
CA PHE A 167 1.12 1.43 3.99
C PHE A 167 1.16 2.79 3.29
N SER A 168 0.14 3.64 3.49
CA SER A 168 0.11 5.02 2.98
C SER A 168 0.33 5.07 1.45
N ALA A 169 1.33 5.80 0.96
CA ALA A 169 1.68 5.83 -0.47
C ALA A 169 2.00 4.44 -1.06
N GLY A 170 2.62 3.54 -0.28
CA GLY A 170 2.84 2.16 -0.69
C GLY A 170 1.53 1.37 -0.78
N ALA A 171 0.58 1.63 0.11
CA ALA A 171 -0.76 1.05 0.04
C ALA A 171 -1.55 1.55 -1.18
N ALA A 172 -1.38 2.80 -1.58
CA ALA A 172 -1.99 3.36 -2.79
C ALA A 172 -1.44 2.73 -4.08
N MET A 173 -0.22 2.18 -4.06
CA MET A 173 0.33 1.43 -5.18
C MET A 173 -0.27 0.03 -5.33
N VAL A 174 -0.78 -0.57 -4.25
CA VAL A 174 -1.25 -1.96 -4.23
C VAL A 174 -2.37 -2.22 -5.24
N PRO A 175 -3.47 -1.43 -5.31
CA PRO A 175 -4.52 -1.68 -6.30
C PRO A 175 -4.02 -1.52 -7.74
N ASN A 176 -3.10 -0.58 -7.99
CA ASN A 176 -2.49 -0.41 -9.31
C ASN A 176 -1.70 -1.66 -9.72
N LEU A 177 -0.95 -2.26 -8.78
CA LEU A 177 -0.23 -3.51 -9.03
C LEU A 177 -1.17 -4.70 -9.24
N LEU A 178 -2.25 -4.80 -8.46
CA LEU A 178 -3.25 -5.85 -8.63
C LEU A 178 -3.95 -5.75 -10.00
N VAL A 179 -4.19 -4.55 -10.51
CA VAL A 179 -4.80 -4.35 -11.84
C VAL A 179 -3.80 -4.56 -12.97
N ALA A 180 -2.57 -4.06 -12.83
CA ALA A 180 -1.55 -4.17 -13.86
C ALA A 180 -0.94 -5.59 -13.95
N TYR A 181 -0.87 -6.34 -12.84
CA TYR A 181 -0.22 -7.64 -12.73
C TYR A 181 -1.05 -8.69 -11.93
N PRO A 182 -2.33 -8.91 -12.26
CA PRO A 182 -3.17 -9.92 -11.58
C PRO A 182 -2.74 -11.36 -11.89
N ASP A 183 -1.84 -11.55 -12.86
CA ASP A 183 -1.17 -12.81 -13.18
C ASP A 183 0.10 -13.05 -12.34
N VAL A 184 0.57 -12.05 -11.60
CA VAL A 184 1.71 -12.14 -10.67
C VAL A 184 1.24 -12.19 -9.23
N TYR A 185 0.39 -11.24 -8.81
CA TYR A 185 -0.04 -11.14 -7.42
C TYR A 185 -1.33 -11.91 -7.17
N ALA A 186 -1.28 -12.89 -6.28
CA ALA A 186 -2.42 -13.71 -5.90
C ALA A 186 -3.42 -12.96 -4.99
N ALA A 187 -2.95 -11.99 -4.21
CA ALA A 187 -3.75 -11.11 -3.37
C ALA A 187 -2.94 -9.87 -2.94
N GLY A 188 -3.64 -8.81 -2.49
CA GLY A 188 -2.99 -7.63 -1.94
C GLY A 188 -3.65 -7.04 -0.69
N ALA A 189 -2.93 -6.16 0.01
CA ALA A 189 -3.43 -5.49 1.21
C ALA A 189 -3.11 -3.98 1.24
N VAL A 190 -4.16 -3.18 1.45
CA VAL A 190 -4.13 -1.71 1.46
C VAL A 190 -4.31 -1.22 2.89
N HIS A 191 -3.23 -0.76 3.55
CA HIS A 191 -3.33 -0.11 4.86
C HIS A 191 -3.22 1.41 4.75
N SER A 192 -4.25 2.14 5.16
CA SER A 192 -4.31 3.61 5.07
C SER A 192 -3.98 4.12 3.65
N GLY A 193 -4.49 3.42 2.63
CA GLY A 193 -4.23 3.70 1.22
C GLY A 193 -5.47 4.17 0.47
N LEU A 194 -5.40 4.10 -0.86
CA LEU A 194 -6.44 4.54 -1.78
C LEU A 194 -6.82 3.42 -2.74
N GLU A 195 -7.91 3.61 -3.47
CA GLU A 195 -8.38 2.73 -4.55
C GLU A 195 -7.49 2.79 -5.80
N TYR A 196 -7.75 1.90 -6.76
CA TYR A 196 -7.13 1.93 -8.09
C TYR A 196 -7.28 3.29 -8.75
N ASP A 197 -6.17 3.80 -9.32
CA ASP A 197 -6.13 5.02 -10.13
C ASP A 197 -6.84 6.23 -9.49
N ALA A 198 -6.65 6.39 -8.17
CA ALA A 198 -7.35 7.40 -7.38
C ALA A 198 -6.99 8.86 -7.74
N ALA A 199 -5.95 9.08 -8.54
CA ALA A 199 -5.54 10.39 -9.03
C ALA A 199 -4.57 10.29 -10.23
N GLU A 200 -4.57 11.31 -11.09
CA GLU A 200 -3.69 11.42 -12.27
C GLU A 200 -2.56 12.48 -12.11
N THR A 201 -2.53 13.19 -10.97
CA THR A 201 -1.57 14.27 -10.73
C THR A 201 -1.22 14.38 -9.25
N ALA A 202 -0.07 14.98 -8.91
CA ALA A 202 0.34 15.19 -7.52
C ALA A 202 -0.68 16.03 -6.71
N THR A 203 -1.29 17.04 -7.33
CA THR A 203 -2.35 17.82 -6.68
C THR A 203 -3.64 17.00 -6.52
N GLY A 204 -3.97 16.18 -7.53
CA GLY A 204 -5.06 15.21 -7.44
C GLY A 204 -4.82 14.23 -6.30
N ALA A 205 -3.60 13.72 -6.15
CA ALA A 205 -3.23 12.80 -5.08
C ALA A 205 -3.47 13.40 -3.69
N THR A 206 -3.04 14.65 -3.47
CA THR A 206 -3.34 15.36 -2.20
C THR A 206 -4.84 15.54 -1.99
N TRP A 207 -5.59 15.82 -3.06
CA TRP A 207 -7.04 15.98 -2.99
C TRP A 207 -7.72 14.66 -2.61
N SER A 208 -7.36 13.56 -3.28
CA SER A 208 -7.90 12.23 -3.03
C SER A 208 -7.59 11.76 -1.61
N MET A 209 -6.35 11.94 -1.14
CA MET A 209 -5.99 11.65 0.25
C MET A 209 -6.85 12.44 1.26
N THR A 210 -7.24 13.67 0.96
CA THR A 210 -7.97 14.53 1.91
C THR A 210 -9.50 14.36 1.83
N TYR A 211 -10.04 14.06 0.65
CA TYR A 211 -11.48 14.16 0.39
C TYR A 211 -12.09 12.91 -0.24
N GLY A 212 -11.27 11.88 -0.48
CA GLY A 212 -11.64 10.71 -1.25
C GLY A 212 -11.30 10.84 -2.73
N GLY A 213 -11.03 9.70 -3.34
CA GLY A 213 -10.82 9.53 -4.77
C GLY A 213 -12.08 9.73 -5.62
N PRO A 214 -12.01 9.38 -6.91
CA PRO A 214 -13.17 9.33 -7.80
C PRO A 214 -14.28 8.36 -7.32
N ASP A 215 -15.28 8.14 -8.17
CA ASP A 215 -16.36 7.21 -7.86
C ASP A 215 -15.84 5.76 -7.87
N PRO A 216 -15.85 5.03 -6.75
CA PRO A 216 -15.28 3.68 -6.68
C PRO A 216 -16.01 2.70 -7.61
N GLU A 217 -17.28 2.95 -7.95
CA GLU A 217 -18.00 2.09 -8.89
C GLU A 217 -17.53 2.26 -10.34
N ALA A 218 -17.17 3.49 -10.72
CA ALA A 218 -16.56 3.75 -12.02
C ALA A 218 -15.13 3.15 -12.06
N GLN A 219 -14.33 3.36 -11.01
CA GLN A 219 -12.97 2.81 -10.94
C GLN A 219 -12.94 1.28 -10.98
N ALA A 220 -13.97 0.60 -10.48
CA ALA A 220 -14.09 -0.85 -10.59
C ALA A 220 -14.20 -1.33 -12.05
N LEU A 221 -14.97 -0.61 -12.87
CA LEU A 221 -15.06 -0.88 -14.30
C LEU A 221 -13.75 -0.52 -15.01
N ASP A 222 -13.16 0.64 -14.70
CA ASP A 222 -11.90 1.08 -15.31
C ASP A 222 -10.75 0.10 -15.01
N ALA A 223 -10.70 -0.45 -13.80
CA ALA A 223 -9.77 -1.50 -13.42
C ALA A 223 -9.95 -2.77 -14.27
N TYR A 224 -11.19 -3.23 -14.44
CA TYR A 224 -11.49 -4.37 -15.29
C TYR A 224 -11.13 -4.11 -16.77
N GLU A 225 -11.50 -2.95 -17.31
CA GLU A 225 -11.17 -2.57 -18.68
C GLU A 225 -9.66 -2.46 -18.91
N ALA A 226 -8.90 -1.99 -17.91
CA ALA A 226 -7.44 -1.98 -17.95
C ALA A 226 -6.85 -3.40 -18.02
N MET A 227 -7.38 -4.36 -17.26
CA MET A 227 -6.96 -5.77 -17.37
C MET A 227 -7.29 -6.37 -18.75
N VAL A 228 -8.49 -6.09 -19.28
CA VAL A 228 -8.90 -6.54 -20.62
C VAL A 228 -8.00 -5.93 -21.69
N GLY A 229 -7.68 -4.64 -21.60
CA GLY A 229 -6.80 -3.94 -22.52
C GLY A 229 -5.37 -4.51 -22.54
N ASN A 230 -4.93 -5.11 -21.43
CA ASN A 230 -3.64 -5.75 -21.27
C ASN A 230 -3.66 -7.28 -21.51
N ASP A 231 -4.82 -7.88 -21.83
CA ASP A 231 -5.01 -9.33 -22.03
C ASP A 231 -4.61 -10.19 -20.81
N VAL A 232 -4.89 -9.68 -19.59
CA VAL A 232 -4.48 -10.30 -18.31
C VAL A 232 -5.59 -10.29 -17.26
N VAL A 233 -6.83 -10.58 -17.63
CA VAL A 233 -7.93 -10.62 -16.65
C VAL A 233 -7.66 -11.68 -15.57
N GLY A 234 -7.63 -11.24 -14.31
CA GLY A 234 -7.35 -12.09 -13.16
C GLY A 234 -7.98 -11.56 -11.88
N ARG A 235 -8.08 -12.43 -10.87
CA ARG A 235 -8.68 -12.09 -9.58
C ARG A 235 -7.79 -11.11 -8.84
N THR A 236 -8.41 -10.18 -8.12
CA THR A 236 -7.71 -9.21 -7.27
C THR A 236 -8.23 -9.26 -5.84
N PRO A 237 -7.98 -10.34 -5.09
CA PRO A 237 -8.41 -10.40 -3.70
C PRO A 237 -7.69 -9.34 -2.86
N THR A 238 -8.45 -8.55 -2.12
CA THR A 238 -7.91 -7.36 -1.44
C THR A 238 -8.33 -7.31 0.04
N ALA A 239 -7.34 -7.22 0.93
CA ALA A 239 -7.57 -6.79 2.30
C ALA A 239 -7.41 -5.27 2.40
N VAL A 240 -8.22 -4.62 3.22
CA VAL A 240 -8.14 -3.17 3.47
C VAL A 240 -8.16 -2.90 4.96
N PHE A 241 -7.27 -2.05 5.46
CA PHE A 241 -7.19 -1.60 6.84
C PHE A 241 -7.18 -0.08 6.89
N HIS A 242 -8.02 0.52 7.74
CA HIS A 242 -8.03 1.98 7.93
C HIS A 242 -8.46 2.34 9.34
N GLY A 243 -7.81 3.35 9.92
CA GLY A 243 -8.20 3.96 11.20
C GLY A 243 -9.23 5.07 11.03
N THR A 244 -10.12 5.29 12.00
CA THR A 244 -11.12 6.38 11.90
C THR A 244 -10.55 7.76 12.17
N ASP A 245 -9.38 7.85 12.81
CA ASP A 245 -8.70 9.08 13.19
C ASP A 245 -7.46 9.34 12.31
N ASP A 246 -7.43 8.74 11.12
CA ASP A 246 -6.43 9.00 10.09
C ASP A 246 -6.70 10.34 9.40
N TYR A 247 -6.00 11.39 9.84
CA TYR A 247 -6.09 12.73 9.26
C TYR A 247 -5.09 12.98 8.12
N THR A 248 -4.30 11.97 7.73
CA THR A 248 -3.34 12.07 6.61
C THR A 248 -3.95 11.53 5.34
N VAL A 249 -4.56 10.35 5.43
CA VAL A 249 -5.37 9.74 4.36
C VAL A 249 -6.75 9.52 4.96
N ASP A 250 -7.72 10.33 4.55
CA ASP A 250 -9.06 10.33 5.13
C ASP A 250 -9.68 8.91 5.04
N PRO A 251 -10.37 8.44 6.09
CA PRO A 251 -10.91 7.07 6.15
C PRO A 251 -11.90 6.73 5.02
N VAL A 252 -12.45 7.73 4.32
CA VAL A 252 -13.23 7.52 3.11
C VAL A 252 -12.46 6.73 2.04
N ASN A 253 -11.13 6.89 1.97
CA ASN A 253 -10.29 6.21 0.99
C ASN A 253 -10.23 4.70 1.25
N GLY A 254 -10.17 4.26 2.50
CA GLY A 254 -10.25 2.83 2.84
C GLY A 254 -11.62 2.22 2.55
N TYR A 255 -12.69 3.02 2.63
CA TYR A 255 -14.01 2.59 2.16
C TYR A 255 -14.04 2.46 0.63
N GLN A 256 -13.59 3.47 -0.10
CA GLN A 256 -13.52 3.48 -1.57
C GLN A 256 -12.68 2.32 -2.11
N ALA A 257 -11.49 2.06 -1.54
CA ALA A 257 -10.64 0.95 -1.93
C ALA A 257 -11.34 -0.42 -1.80
N ALA A 258 -12.12 -0.63 -0.74
CA ALA A 258 -12.86 -1.87 -0.57
C ALA A 258 -14.04 -1.99 -1.55
N VAL A 259 -14.77 -0.90 -1.81
CA VAL A 259 -15.88 -0.86 -2.77
C VAL A 259 -15.37 -1.11 -4.19
N GLN A 260 -14.30 -0.43 -4.60
CA GLN A 260 -13.67 -0.60 -5.90
C GLN A 260 -13.14 -2.02 -6.09
N ALA A 261 -12.47 -2.61 -5.07
CA ALA A 261 -11.99 -3.98 -5.14
C ALA A 261 -13.14 -5.02 -5.25
N ALA A 262 -14.25 -4.78 -4.54
CA ALA A 262 -15.43 -5.64 -4.62
C ALA A 262 -16.08 -5.57 -6.00
N GLY A 263 -16.26 -4.36 -6.54
CA GLY A 263 -16.79 -4.15 -7.90
C GLY A 263 -15.90 -4.74 -8.98
N THR A 264 -14.58 -4.60 -8.88
CA THR A 264 -13.64 -5.22 -9.83
C THR A 264 -13.75 -6.74 -9.80
N SER A 265 -13.88 -7.30 -8.59
CA SER A 265 -14.06 -8.75 -8.42
C SER A 265 -15.38 -9.27 -9.00
N ASP A 266 -16.42 -8.43 -9.04
CA ASP A 266 -17.70 -8.70 -9.72
C ASP A 266 -17.47 -8.86 -11.23
N TYR A 267 -16.78 -7.91 -11.86
CA TYR A 267 -16.50 -7.94 -13.30
C TYR A 267 -15.54 -9.05 -13.75
N VAL A 268 -14.52 -9.40 -12.97
CA VAL A 268 -13.45 -10.33 -13.40
C VAL A 268 -13.98 -11.73 -13.76
N GLY A 269 -15.12 -12.15 -13.20
CA GLY A 269 -15.69 -13.48 -13.43
C GLY A 269 -16.21 -13.71 -14.85
N ASP A 270 -16.98 -12.75 -15.37
CA ASP A 270 -17.73 -12.90 -16.63
C ASP A 270 -17.86 -11.60 -17.46
N GLY A 271 -17.27 -10.50 -16.98
CA GLY A 271 -17.32 -9.18 -17.59
C GLY A 271 -18.61 -8.40 -17.31
N ALA A 272 -19.40 -8.79 -16.31
CA ALA A 272 -20.60 -8.09 -15.89
C ALA A 272 -20.58 -7.73 -14.40
N ALA A 273 -21.25 -6.64 -14.04
CA ALA A 273 -21.60 -6.35 -12.65
C ALA A 273 -22.98 -6.94 -12.33
N ASP A 274 -23.03 -8.25 -12.10
CA ASP A 274 -24.28 -8.99 -11.87
C ASP A 274 -24.46 -9.46 -10.42
N GLY A 275 -23.50 -9.13 -9.54
CA GLY A 275 -23.56 -9.38 -8.11
C GLY A 275 -22.98 -10.73 -7.68
N ASP A 276 -22.14 -11.35 -8.50
CA ASP A 276 -21.29 -12.49 -8.15
C ASP A 276 -20.35 -12.15 -6.98
N VAL A 277 -19.96 -10.88 -6.85
CA VAL A 277 -19.42 -10.28 -5.63
C VAL A 277 -20.24 -9.05 -5.26
N SER A 278 -20.94 -9.09 -4.12
CA SER A 278 -21.74 -7.95 -3.68
C SER A 278 -20.87 -6.76 -3.27
N TRP A 279 -21.26 -5.58 -3.73
CA TRP A 279 -20.73 -4.27 -3.34
C TRP A 279 -20.98 -3.94 -1.86
N SER A 280 -21.95 -4.62 -1.24
CA SER A 280 -22.21 -4.57 0.19
C SER A 280 -21.60 -5.79 0.89
N PRO A 281 -21.09 -5.65 2.12
CA PRO A 281 -20.50 -6.76 2.82
C PRO A 281 -21.55 -7.83 3.14
N SER A 282 -21.17 -9.09 2.90
CA SER A 282 -22.00 -10.27 3.21
C SER A 282 -21.82 -10.73 4.66
N GLU A 283 -20.68 -10.41 5.27
CA GLU A 283 -20.42 -10.68 6.69
C GLU A 283 -19.87 -9.43 7.37
N THR A 284 -20.34 -9.16 8.59
CA THR A 284 -19.79 -8.12 9.46
C THR A 284 -19.50 -8.72 10.84
N ALA A 285 -18.33 -8.41 11.38
CA ALA A 285 -17.93 -8.76 12.74
C ALA A 285 -17.41 -7.50 13.44
N THR A 286 -17.57 -7.43 14.76
CA THR A 286 -17.00 -6.37 15.58
C THR A 286 -16.24 -6.97 16.76
N GLY A 287 -15.31 -6.21 17.31
CA GLY A 287 -14.56 -6.60 18.50
C GLY A 287 -13.76 -5.44 19.07
N SER A 288 -12.91 -5.76 20.04
CA SER A 288 -12.05 -4.79 20.71
C SER A 288 -10.69 -5.44 20.99
N THR A 289 -9.60 -4.70 20.81
CA THR A 289 -8.23 -5.17 21.04
C THR A 289 -7.39 -4.00 21.53
N GLY A 290 -6.71 -4.17 22.67
CA GLY A 290 -5.87 -3.12 23.29
C GLY A 290 -6.56 -1.78 23.54
N GLY A 291 -7.88 -1.75 23.64
CA GLY A 291 -8.66 -0.52 23.81
C GLY A 291 -9.14 0.13 22.51
N PHE A 292 -8.83 -0.47 21.36
CA PHE A 292 -9.37 -0.09 20.05
C PHE A 292 -10.56 -0.98 19.71
N ASP A 293 -11.72 -0.38 19.51
CA ASP A 293 -12.85 -1.09 18.91
C ASP A 293 -12.63 -1.21 17.40
N TRP A 294 -13.11 -2.30 16.82
CA TRP A 294 -12.94 -2.54 15.39
C TRP A 294 -14.16 -3.20 14.77
N GLN A 295 -14.31 -2.96 13.47
CA GLN A 295 -15.29 -3.60 12.60
C GLN A 295 -14.56 -4.26 11.43
N ARG A 296 -14.91 -5.52 11.15
CA ARG A 296 -14.47 -6.27 9.98
C ARG A 296 -15.65 -6.58 9.08
N GLU A 297 -15.51 -6.29 7.81
CA GLU A 297 -16.47 -6.55 6.75
C GLU A 297 -15.88 -7.46 5.69
N ARG A 298 -16.68 -8.38 5.14
CA ARG A 298 -16.25 -9.29 4.08
C ARG A 298 -17.21 -9.32 2.92
N HIS A 299 -16.65 -9.28 1.72
CA HIS A 299 -17.34 -9.50 0.46
C HIS A 299 -16.96 -10.89 -0.04
N VAL A 300 -17.95 -11.74 -0.22
CA VAL A 300 -17.77 -13.17 -0.50
C VAL A 300 -18.24 -13.45 -1.92
N ASP A 301 -17.44 -14.19 -2.70
CA ASP A 301 -17.78 -14.59 -4.06
C ASP A 301 -18.86 -15.70 -4.07
N ALA A 302 -19.47 -15.94 -5.23
CA ALA A 302 -20.46 -17.00 -5.41
C ALA A 302 -19.95 -18.42 -5.04
N GLN A 303 -18.63 -18.62 -4.88
CA GLN A 303 -18.01 -19.88 -4.44
C GLN A 303 -17.68 -19.90 -2.94
N GLY A 304 -18.03 -18.86 -2.18
CA GLY A 304 -17.80 -18.78 -0.74
C GLY A 304 -16.40 -18.31 -0.34
N ARG A 305 -15.59 -17.80 -1.28
CA ARG A 305 -14.27 -17.23 -0.97
C ARG A 305 -14.39 -15.75 -0.63
N VAL A 306 -13.56 -15.30 0.31
CA VAL A 306 -13.51 -13.88 0.69
C VAL A 306 -12.70 -13.13 -0.35
N ALA A 307 -13.38 -12.40 -1.24
CA ALA A 307 -12.75 -11.57 -2.28
C ALA A 307 -12.21 -10.27 -1.69
N VAL A 308 -12.94 -9.65 -0.75
CA VAL A 308 -12.50 -8.43 -0.05
C VAL A 308 -12.73 -8.56 1.44
N GLU A 309 -11.74 -8.16 2.25
CA GLU A 309 -11.86 -8.07 3.71
C GLU A 309 -11.43 -6.67 4.18
N ARG A 310 -12.38 -5.89 4.70
CA ARG A 310 -12.13 -4.51 5.19
C ARG A 310 -12.16 -4.46 6.70
N TRP A 311 -11.15 -3.84 7.31
CA TRP A 311 -11.06 -3.55 8.73
C TRP A 311 -11.10 -2.04 8.95
N THR A 312 -12.01 -1.61 9.82
CA THR A 312 -12.07 -0.24 10.35
C THR A 312 -11.73 -0.30 11.83
N VAL A 313 -10.74 0.48 12.26
CA VAL A 313 -10.26 0.52 13.65
C VAL A 313 -10.57 1.89 14.25
N ASP A 314 -11.45 1.93 15.24
CA ASP A 314 -11.91 3.15 15.89
C ASP A 314 -10.78 3.77 16.72
N GLY A 315 -10.51 5.06 16.49
CA GLY A 315 -9.46 5.84 17.16
C GLY A 315 -8.03 5.60 16.63
N LEU A 316 -7.82 4.69 15.66
CA LEU A 316 -6.51 4.50 15.04
C LEU A 316 -6.18 5.69 14.12
N GLY A 317 -4.96 6.23 14.26
CA GLY A 317 -4.43 7.31 13.44
C GLY A 317 -3.83 6.84 12.10
N HIS A 318 -2.92 7.64 11.53
CA HIS A 318 -2.13 7.25 10.36
C HIS A 318 -0.96 6.35 10.77
N ASP A 319 -1.28 5.18 11.32
CA ASP A 319 -0.35 4.25 11.92
C ASP A 319 -0.68 2.82 11.49
N TRP A 320 0.34 1.97 11.32
CA TRP A 320 0.16 0.54 11.11
C TRP A 320 -0.50 -0.11 12.33
N SER A 321 -1.62 -0.79 12.11
CA SER A 321 -2.41 -1.41 13.17
C SER A 321 -1.72 -2.64 13.77
N GLY A 322 -1.47 -2.63 15.08
CA GLY A 322 -0.81 -3.70 15.83
C GLY A 322 0.67 -3.86 15.52
N GLY A 323 1.34 -2.78 15.12
CA GLY A 323 2.76 -2.76 14.79
C GLY A 323 3.70 -2.83 15.99
N ALA A 324 4.99 -2.61 15.77
CA ALA A 324 6.01 -2.70 16.83
C ALA A 324 5.99 -1.47 17.75
N SER A 325 6.13 -1.73 19.06
CA SER A 325 6.25 -0.66 20.06
C SER A 325 7.48 0.21 19.82
N GLY A 326 7.29 1.53 19.88
CA GLY A 326 8.36 2.52 19.66
C GLY A 326 8.78 2.71 18.20
N ALA A 327 8.13 2.05 17.24
CA ALA A 327 8.26 2.38 15.83
C ALA A 327 7.49 3.67 15.50
N THR A 328 7.95 4.39 14.49
CA THR A 328 7.17 5.46 13.86
C THR A 328 6.05 4.85 13.02
N TYR A 329 4.91 5.54 12.94
CA TYR A 329 3.75 5.11 12.14
C TYR A 329 3.25 3.70 12.52
N ALA A 330 3.17 3.40 13.82
CA ALA A 330 2.72 2.11 14.33
C ALA A 330 1.97 2.28 15.65
N GLU A 331 0.82 1.60 15.77
CA GLU A 331 0.04 1.55 16.99
C GLU A 331 0.03 0.11 17.54
N PRO A 332 0.90 -0.22 18.52
CA PRO A 332 1.08 -1.59 18.99
C PRO A 332 -0.13 -2.18 19.72
N ASP A 333 -1.01 -1.35 20.27
CA ASP A 333 -2.18 -1.85 21.02
C ASP A 333 -3.39 -2.14 20.10
N ALA A 334 -3.40 -1.62 18.87
CA ALA A 334 -4.45 -1.89 17.89
C ALA A 334 -4.46 -3.36 17.41
N PRO A 335 -5.56 -3.87 16.81
CA PRO A 335 -5.57 -5.22 16.23
C PRO A 335 -4.47 -5.40 15.16
N SER A 336 -3.75 -6.52 15.20
CA SER A 336 -2.65 -6.82 14.26
C SER A 336 -3.13 -6.91 12.80
N ALA A 337 -2.82 -5.87 12.01
CA ALA A 337 -3.00 -5.88 10.56
C ALA A 337 -2.11 -6.94 9.92
N THR A 338 -0.87 -7.08 10.38
CA THR A 338 0.09 -8.08 9.90
C THR A 338 -0.48 -9.50 9.93
N ASP A 339 -1.05 -9.93 11.08
CA ASP A 339 -1.63 -11.26 11.19
C ASP A 339 -2.92 -11.42 10.40
N ALA A 340 -3.73 -10.36 10.31
CA ALA A 340 -4.98 -10.39 9.57
C ALA A 340 -4.77 -10.47 8.07
N ILE A 341 -3.81 -9.69 7.55
CA ILE A 341 -3.37 -9.70 6.15
C ILE A 341 -2.85 -11.09 5.78
N TRP A 342 -1.99 -11.69 6.61
CA TRP A 342 -1.49 -13.04 6.33
C TRP A 342 -2.60 -14.09 6.28
N ARG A 343 -3.51 -14.11 7.26
CA ARG A 343 -4.70 -15.00 7.25
C ARG A 343 -5.64 -14.77 6.07
N PHE A 344 -5.59 -13.60 5.44
CA PHE A 344 -6.30 -13.30 4.20
C PHE A 344 -5.55 -13.88 3.00
N PHE A 345 -4.25 -13.63 2.90
CA PHE A 345 -3.37 -14.15 1.84
C PHE A 345 -3.38 -15.68 1.76
N GLU A 346 -3.33 -16.40 2.89
CA GLU A 346 -3.34 -17.87 2.90
C GLU A 346 -4.59 -18.52 2.29
N ARG A 347 -5.63 -17.74 1.96
CA ARG A 347 -6.84 -18.22 1.29
C ARG A 347 -6.70 -18.28 -0.24
N TRP A 348 -5.64 -17.69 -0.78
CA TRP A 348 -5.40 -17.47 -2.20
C TRP A 348 -4.05 -18.07 -2.61
#